data_AF-A0A7J6DFE5-F1
#
_entry.id   AF-A0A7J6DFE5-F1
#
_cell.length_a   1.000
_cell.length_b   1.000
_cell.length_c   1.000
_cell.angle_alpha   90.00
_cell.angle_beta   90.00
_cell.angle_gamma   90.00
#
_symmetry.space_group_name_H-M   'P 1'
#
loop_
_entity.id
_entity.type
_entity.pdbx_description
1 polymer ?
#
loop_
_entity_poly.entity_id
_entity_poly.type
_entity_poly.pdbx_seq_one_letter_code
_entity_poly.pdbx_strand_id
1 'polypeptide(L)'
;MTMMATTRKKLLSNKVLIVFVLFCGYFTSVLHGQYVTDHFNAEIQQAESQNRTLNVSMQTYDSAEVNHTTSAGSQTNVSVADLFASLDDLSETTIHDLAFVENWLYLRFLPLLSYMNEEFVTQLSWMNFTCGAFQVIVEVLSREESLITDRQQKLIFTHLIYSFLSRADKADPGCHSNITSNHEWLQRNFGIFSKYATLSQLQTLDSYFTEFDSLGLLSPSQLAELTVTSGALNSANMIDSIFDRLEEGDAFQNMDEFFWKLVQSELW
;
A
#
# COMPACT_ATOMS: atom_id res chain seq x y z
N MET A 1 23.12 -15.02 27.12
CA MET A 1 22.34 -14.40 26.02
C MET A 1 23.05 -14.45 24.67
N THR A 2 24.38 -14.39 24.59
CA THR A 2 25.14 -14.34 23.32
C THR A 2 25.13 -15.63 22.49
N MET A 3 25.13 -16.83 23.10
CA MET A 3 25.06 -18.10 22.34
C MET A 3 23.72 -18.34 21.63
N MET A 4 22.59 -17.92 22.22
CA MET A 4 21.27 -18.13 21.60
C MET A 4 21.09 -17.27 20.34
N ALA A 5 21.66 -16.06 20.31
CA ALA A 5 21.64 -15.20 19.13
C ALA A 5 22.48 -15.78 17.97
N THR A 6 23.66 -16.34 18.25
CA THR A 6 24.52 -16.97 17.23
C THR A 6 23.89 -18.23 16.65
N THR A 7 23.24 -19.05 17.48
CA THR A 7 22.52 -20.25 17.03
C THR A 7 21.27 -19.89 16.21
N ARG A 8 20.52 -18.86 16.59
CA ARG A 8 19.41 -18.34 15.78
C ARG A 8 19.89 -17.84 14.42
N LYS A 9 20.95 -17.03 14.36
CA LYS A 9 21.51 -16.52 13.08
C LYS A 9 21.95 -17.65 12.14
N LYS A 10 22.59 -18.72 12.64
CA LYS A 10 22.94 -19.90 11.82
C LYS A 10 21.72 -20.69 11.34
N LEU A 11 20.69 -20.82 12.18
CA LEU A 11 19.48 -21.56 11.84
C LEU A 11 18.62 -20.80 10.80
N LEU A 12 18.56 -19.46 10.90
CA LEU A 12 17.89 -18.58 9.94
C LEU A 12 18.61 -18.57 8.58
N SER A 13 19.95 -18.43 8.58
CA SER A 13 20.76 -18.51 7.36
C SER A 13 20.61 -19.85 6.61
N ASN A 14 20.52 -20.97 7.32
CA ASN A 14 20.23 -22.27 6.70
C ASN A 14 18.80 -22.36 6.13
N LYS A 15 17.83 -21.66 6.73
CA LYS A 15 16.44 -21.65 6.24
C LYS A 15 16.27 -20.74 5.02
N VAL A 16 16.98 -19.62 4.96
CA VAL A 16 17.06 -18.80 3.73
C VAL A 16 17.73 -19.57 2.60
N LEU A 17 18.77 -20.35 2.90
CA LEU A 17 19.36 -21.27 1.92
C LEU A 17 18.35 -22.30 1.43
N ILE A 18 17.46 -22.81 2.30
CA ILE A 18 16.37 -23.71 1.89
C ILE A 18 15.35 -22.98 1.00
N VAL A 19 14.96 -21.75 1.31
CA VAL A 19 14.09 -20.93 0.44
C VAL A 19 14.76 -20.70 -0.92
N PHE A 20 16.06 -20.40 -0.93
CA PHE A 20 16.84 -20.22 -2.16
C PHE A 20 17.00 -21.52 -2.97
N VAL A 21 17.14 -22.67 -2.30
CA VAL A 21 17.25 -23.99 -2.94
C VAL A 21 15.89 -24.49 -3.45
N LEU A 22 14.81 -24.28 -2.69
CA LEU A 22 13.45 -24.50 -3.16
C LEU A 22 13.15 -23.61 -4.36
N PHE A 23 13.59 -22.34 -4.32
CA PHE A 23 13.49 -21.41 -5.45
C PHE A 23 14.29 -21.88 -6.67
N CYS A 24 15.56 -22.28 -6.53
CA CYS A 24 16.32 -22.87 -7.62
C CYS A 24 15.64 -24.13 -8.19
N GLY A 25 15.05 -24.98 -7.34
CA GLY A 25 14.29 -26.16 -7.76
C GLY A 25 13.01 -25.81 -8.52
N TYR A 26 12.23 -24.85 -8.01
CA TYR A 26 10.96 -24.41 -8.57
C TYR A 26 11.16 -23.63 -9.88
N PHE A 27 12.19 -22.78 -9.96
CA PHE A 27 12.62 -22.12 -11.19
C PHE A 27 13.15 -23.10 -12.24
N THR A 28 13.86 -24.19 -11.84
CA THR A 28 14.26 -25.22 -12.82
C THR A 28 13.08 -25.99 -13.42
N SER A 29 11.93 -26.04 -12.74
CA SER A 29 10.70 -26.63 -13.31
C SER A 29 9.83 -25.65 -14.09
N VAL A 30 9.85 -24.36 -13.77
CA VAL A 30 8.99 -23.33 -14.40
C VAL A 30 9.69 -22.62 -15.57
N LEU A 31 11.03 -22.57 -15.61
CA LEU A 31 11.80 -22.00 -16.72
C LEU A 31 12.20 -23.06 -17.77
N HIS A 32 11.27 -23.42 -18.65
CA HIS A 32 11.67 -23.59 -20.05
C HIS A 32 11.94 -22.19 -20.62
N GLY A 33 13.19 -21.73 -20.46
CA GLY A 33 13.69 -20.37 -20.71
C GLY A 33 13.51 -19.76 -22.11
N GLN A 34 12.65 -20.31 -22.97
CA GLN A 34 12.21 -19.68 -24.21
C GLN A 34 11.06 -18.69 -23.98
N TYR A 35 10.06 -19.02 -23.14
CA TYR A 35 8.82 -18.23 -23.03
C TYR A 35 9.03 -16.84 -22.40
N VAL A 36 9.86 -16.76 -21.35
CA VAL A 36 10.19 -15.50 -20.67
C VAL A 36 11.00 -14.58 -21.58
N THR A 37 11.94 -15.15 -22.33
CA THR A 37 12.77 -14.38 -23.28
C THR A 37 11.92 -13.81 -24.41
N ASP A 38 10.97 -14.59 -24.94
CA ASP A 38 10.08 -14.15 -26.01
C ASP A 38 9.05 -13.10 -25.54
N HIS A 39 8.51 -13.23 -24.33
CA HIS A 39 7.61 -12.25 -23.73
C HIS A 39 8.32 -10.92 -23.45
N PHE A 40 9.50 -10.96 -22.83
CA PHE A 40 10.27 -9.76 -22.51
C PHE A 40 10.74 -9.04 -23.79
N ASN A 41 11.11 -9.79 -24.83
CA ASN A 41 11.44 -9.22 -26.14
C ASN A 41 10.22 -8.55 -26.81
N ALA A 42 9.01 -9.11 -26.64
CA ALA A 42 7.78 -8.51 -27.15
C ALA A 42 7.43 -7.21 -26.42
N GLU A 43 7.57 -7.17 -25.10
CA GLU A 43 7.33 -5.97 -24.28
C GLU A 43 8.35 -4.85 -24.58
N ILE A 44 9.63 -5.19 -24.79
CA ILE A 44 10.64 -4.22 -25.24
C ILE A 44 10.25 -3.62 -26.59
N GLN A 45 9.82 -4.43 -27.56
CA GLN A 45 9.38 -3.92 -28.86
C GLN A 45 8.15 -3.00 -28.75
N GLN A 46 7.22 -3.34 -27.86
CA GLN A 46 6.04 -2.51 -27.60
C GLN A 46 6.43 -1.17 -26.95
N ALA A 47 7.32 -1.17 -25.97
CA ALA A 47 7.82 0.04 -25.32
C ALA A 47 8.58 0.95 -26.31
N GLU A 48 9.39 0.37 -27.20
CA GLU A 48 10.04 1.13 -28.27
C GLU A 48 9.04 1.72 -29.28
N SER A 49 7.96 1.00 -29.59
CA SER A 49 6.90 1.51 -30.47
C SER A 49 6.19 2.72 -29.85
N GLN A 50 5.89 2.66 -28.55
CA GLN A 50 5.23 3.75 -27.82
C GLN A 50 6.15 4.96 -27.69
N ASN A 51 7.45 4.75 -27.43
CA ASN A 51 8.43 5.84 -27.39
C ASN A 51 8.59 6.51 -28.77
N ARG A 52 8.56 5.74 -29.86
CA ARG A 52 8.50 6.29 -31.22
C ARG A 52 7.23 7.12 -31.43
N THR A 53 6.06 6.64 -31.00
CA THR A 53 4.80 7.39 -31.10
C THR A 53 4.81 8.68 -30.26
N LEU A 54 5.38 8.63 -29.05
CA LEU A 54 5.55 9.81 -28.18
C LEU A 54 6.49 10.84 -28.80
N ASN A 55 7.60 10.40 -29.39
CA ASN A 55 8.53 11.33 -30.05
C ASN A 55 7.90 11.99 -31.29
N VAL A 56 7.08 11.25 -32.04
CA VAL A 56 6.32 11.82 -33.16
C VAL A 56 5.24 12.78 -32.67
N SER A 57 4.51 12.46 -31.60
CA SER A 57 3.50 13.37 -31.05
C SER A 57 4.12 14.63 -30.45
N MET A 58 5.29 14.54 -29.83
CA MET A 58 6.06 15.68 -29.30
C MET A 58 6.58 16.58 -30.44
N GLN A 59 7.10 16.01 -31.54
CA GLN A 59 7.46 16.79 -32.74
C GLN A 59 6.25 17.43 -33.43
N THR A 60 5.08 16.77 -33.38
CA THR A 60 3.81 17.31 -33.89
C THR A 60 3.30 18.45 -33.00
N TYR A 61 3.57 18.40 -31.70
CA TYR A 61 3.23 19.46 -30.74
C TYR A 61 4.11 20.70 -30.93
N ASP A 62 5.44 20.51 -31.08
CA ASP A 62 6.40 21.59 -31.34
C ASP A 62 6.12 22.32 -32.67
N SER A 63 5.53 21.63 -33.65
CA SER A 63 5.12 22.23 -34.92
C SER A 63 3.73 22.91 -34.87
N ALA A 64 2.91 22.63 -33.84
CA ALA A 64 1.62 23.26 -33.62
C ALA A 64 1.71 24.54 -32.74
N GLU A 65 2.77 24.70 -31.94
CA GLU A 65 2.92 25.81 -30.99
C GLU A 65 3.38 27.14 -31.61
N VAL A 66 3.59 27.20 -32.93
CA VAL A 66 3.89 28.46 -33.63
C VAL A 66 2.63 29.33 -33.87
N ASN A 67 1.42 28.87 -33.56
CA ASN A 67 0.18 29.53 -34.02
C ASN A 67 -0.90 29.90 -32.98
N HIS A 68 -0.65 29.99 -31.67
CA HIS A 68 -1.69 30.53 -30.77
C HIS A 68 -1.17 31.34 -29.58
N THR A 69 -1.19 32.66 -29.73
CA THR A 69 -1.26 33.62 -28.62
C THR A 69 -2.66 33.71 -28.02
N THR A 70 -2.73 33.69 -26.68
CA THR A 70 -3.79 34.21 -25.78
C THR A 70 -4.98 33.30 -25.45
N SER A 71 -5.13 32.92 -24.16
CA SER A 71 -6.31 33.22 -23.33
C SER A 71 -6.28 32.53 -21.95
N ALA A 72 -6.17 33.33 -20.89
CA ALA A 72 -6.79 33.23 -19.57
C ALA A 72 -7.15 31.84 -18.99
N GLY A 73 -6.32 31.35 -18.07
CA GLY A 73 -6.75 30.47 -16.97
C GLY A 73 -6.69 31.24 -15.66
N SER A 74 -7.82 31.39 -14.98
CA SER A 74 -7.90 31.99 -13.64
C SER A 74 -7.01 31.23 -12.68
N GLN A 75 -5.90 31.82 -12.25
CA GLN A 75 -5.12 31.31 -11.12
C GLN A 75 -5.98 31.44 -9.87
N THR A 76 -6.69 30.37 -9.50
CA THR A 76 -7.18 30.24 -8.13
C THR A 76 -5.96 29.99 -7.27
N ASN A 77 -5.58 30.97 -6.45
CA ASN A 77 -4.49 30.86 -5.48
C ASN A 77 -4.92 29.88 -4.38
N VAL A 78 -4.82 28.57 -4.66
CA VAL A 78 -5.04 27.52 -3.68
C VAL A 78 -3.84 27.49 -2.72
N SER A 79 -4.08 27.32 -1.44
CA SER A 79 -3.09 27.41 -0.39
C SER A 79 -3.28 26.36 0.71
N VAL A 80 -2.30 26.22 1.60
CA VAL A 80 -2.41 25.41 2.82
C VAL A 80 -3.56 25.89 3.70
N ALA A 81 -3.88 27.20 3.71
CA ALA A 81 -5.01 27.71 4.48
C ALA A 81 -6.35 27.19 3.97
N ASP A 82 -6.52 27.02 2.65
CA ASP A 82 -7.73 26.44 2.07
C ASP A 82 -7.89 24.96 2.47
N LEU A 83 -6.76 24.25 2.58
CA LEU A 83 -6.76 22.88 3.08
C LEU A 83 -7.28 22.81 4.52
N PHE A 84 -6.78 23.66 5.42
CA PHE A 84 -7.29 23.68 6.80
C PHE A 84 -8.74 24.18 6.87
N ALA A 85 -9.11 25.18 6.07
CA ALA A 85 -10.50 25.64 5.99
C ALA A 85 -11.47 24.54 5.52
N SER A 86 -10.99 23.56 4.73
CA SER A 86 -11.82 22.41 4.35
C SER A 86 -12.25 21.56 5.56
N LEU A 87 -11.51 21.58 6.66
CA LEU A 87 -11.90 20.91 7.91
C LEU A 87 -13.07 21.60 8.60
N ASP A 88 -13.28 22.90 8.37
CA ASP A 88 -14.40 23.66 8.98
C ASP A 88 -15.77 23.21 8.43
N ASP A 89 -15.81 22.55 7.26
CA ASP A 89 -17.01 21.92 6.71
C ASP A 89 -17.43 20.65 7.50
N LEU A 90 -16.53 20.10 8.33
CA LEU A 90 -16.75 18.90 9.13
C LEU A 90 -17.22 19.27 10.54
N SER A 91 -18.52 19.10 10.78
CA SER A 91 -19.19 19.37 12.05
C SER A 91 -19.53 18.07 12.79
N GLU A 92 -19.92 18.14 14.07
CA GLU A 92 -20.31 16.96 14.86
C GLU A 92 -21.42 16.12 14.20
N THR A 93 -22.32 16.72 13.41
CA THR A 93 -23.39 15.97 12.75
C THR A 93 -22.96 15.41 11.39
N THR A 94 -22.11 16.13 10.65
CA THR A 94 -21.74 15.76 9.29
C THR A 94 -20.64 14.70 9.23
N ILE A 95 -19.78 14.60 10.25
CA ILE A 95 -18.74 13.56 10.35
C ILE A 95 -19.29 12.14 10.55
N HIS A 96 -20.60 12.00 10.78
CA HIS A 96 -21.25 10.70 10.92
C HIS A 96 -22.04 10.28 9.68
N ASP A 97 -22.24 11.19 8.72
CA ASP A 97 -22.95 10.94 7.47
C ASP A 97 -21.97 10.47 6.39
N LEU A 98 -22.10 9.20 6.00
CA LEU A 98 -21.19 8.54 5.04
C LEU A 98 -21.21 9.24 3.68
N ALA A 99 -22.39 9.63 3.19
CA ALA A 99 -22.53 10.27 1.88
C ALA A 99 -21.99 11.70 1.92
N PHE A 100 -22.17 12.41 3.03
CA PHE A 100 -21.54 13.72 3.21
C PHE A 100 -20.01 13.60 3.20
N VAL A 101 -19.45 12.66 3.96
CA VAL A 101 -17.99 12.45 4.07
C VAL A 101 -17.38 12.09 2.72
N GLU A 102 -18.01 11.20 1.96
CA GLU A 102 -17.57 10.88 0.60
C GLU A 102 -17.58 12.12 -0.31
N ASN A 103 -18.67 12.88 -0.30
CA ASN A 103 -18.76 14.10 -1.11
C ASN A 103 -17.74 15.16 -0.69
N TRP A 104 -17.50 15.32 0.61
CA TRP A 104 -16.49 16.23 1.12
C TRP A 104 -15.09 15.83 0.64
N LEU A 105 -14.74 14.54 0.65
CA LEU A 105 -13.45 14.08 0.14
C LEU A 105 -13.26 14.48 -1.32
N TYR A 106 -14.25 14.21 -2.16
CA TYR A 106 -14.18 14.52 -3.59
C TYR A 106 -14.17 16.01 -3.90
N LEU A 107 -15.02 16.79 -3.22
CA LEU A 107 -15.25 18.19 -3.57
C LEU A 107 -14.34 19.16 -2.82
N ARG A 108 -13.75 18.75 -1.70
CA ARG A 108 -12.95 19.62 -0.83
C ARG A 108 -11.54 19.10 -0.60
N PHE A 109 -11.38 17.84 -0.23
CA PHE A 109 -10.06 17.35 0.18
C PHE A 109 -9.15 16.98 -1.00
N LEU A 110 -9.61 16.12 -1.92
CA LEU A 110 -8.81 15.65 -3.05
C LEU A 110 -8.26 16.79 -3.94
N PRO A 111 -9.02 17.87 -4.23
CA PRO A 111 -8.48 19.02 -4.96
C PRO A 111 -7.31 19.74 -4.25
N LEU A 112 -7.21 19.57 -2.93
CA LEU A 112 -6.21 20.21 -2.07
C LEU A 112 -5.11 19.25 -1.63
N LEU A 113 -5.13 18.01 -2.13
CA LEU A 113 -4.24 16.92 -1.69
C LEU A 113 -2.75 17.30 -1.81
N SER A 114 -2.36 18.08 -2.83
CA SER A 114 -0.98 18.54 -3.03
C SER A 114 -0.43 19.40 -1.89
N TYR A 115 -1.30 20.04 -1.10
CA TYR A 115 -0.94 20.85 0.07
C TYR A 115 -0.96 20.05 1.38
N MET A 116 -1.39 18.78 1.34
CA MET A 116 -1.47 17.92 2.51
C MET A 116 -0.12 17.78 3.20
N ASN A 117 -0.14 17.95 4.52
CA ASN A 117 1.01 17.81 5.39
C ASN A 117 0.64 17.00 6.63
N GLU A 118 1.65 16.67 7.43
CA GLU A 118 1.49 15.87 8.65
C GLU A 118 0.49 16.47 9.65
N GLU A 119 0.50 17.79 9.83
CA GLU A 119 -0.38 18.49 10.77
C GLU A 119 -1.84 18.33 10.38
N PHE A 120 -2.17 18.55 9.10
CA PHE A 120 -3.52 18.36 8.59
C PHE A 120 -4.01 16.91 8.81
N VAL A 121 -3.20 15.93 8.41
CA VAL A 121 -3.57 14.51 8.50
C VAL A 121 -3.75 14.07 9.96
N THR A 122 -2.90 14.59 10.85
CA THR A 122 -3.02 14.37 12.29
C THR A 122 -4.33 14.95 12.81
N GLN A 123 -4.68 16.19 12.48
CA GLN A 123 -5.95 16.81 12.90
C GLN A 123 -7.16 16.01 12.41
N LEU A 124 -7.14 15.56 11.14
CA LEU A 124 -8.20 14.73 10.57
C LEU A 124 -8.38 13.42 11.36
N SER A 125 -7.28 12.80 11.84
CA SER A 125 -7.33 11.57 12.65
C SER A 125 -7.99 11.76 14.03
N TRP A 126 -7.93 12.97 14.58
CA TRP A 126 -8.51 13.29 15.88
C TRP A 126 -10.01 13.62 15.79
N MET A 127 -10.53 13.86 14.58
CA MET A 127 -11.96 14.06 14.38
C MET A 127 -12.78 12.84 14.78
N ASN A 128 -14.00 13.09 15.24
CA ASN A 128 -14.83 12.04 15.84
C ASN A 128 -15.63 11.22 14.81
N PHE A 129 -15.05 10.87 13.67
CA PHE A 129 -15.72 10.02 12.67
C PHE A 129 -16.22 8.70 13.29
N THR A 130 -17.34 8.19 12.77
CA THR A 130 -17.71 6.78 12.99
C THR A 130 -16.72 5.88 12.23
N CYS A 131 -16.62 4.61 12.61
CA CYS A 131 -15.83 3.65 11.84
C CYS A 131 -16.27 3.56 10.37
N GLY A 132 -17.58 3.62 10.10
CA GLY A 132 -18.08 3.64 8.71
C GLY A 132 -17.60 4.87 7.94
N ALA A 133 -17.68 6.07 8.52
CA ALA A 133 -17.18 7.29 7.87
C ALA A 133 -15.65 7.26 7.67
N PHE A 134 -14.90 6.76 8.64
CA PHE A 134 -13.45 6.55 8.50
C PHE A 134 -13.12 5.57 7.37
N GLN A 135 -13.83 4.45 7.28
CA GLN A 135 -13.63 3.46 6.23
C GLN A 135 -13.94 4.03 4.84
N VAL A 136 -14.94 4.92 4.71
CA VAL A 136 -15.19 5.69 3.47
C VAL A 136 -13.97 6.55 3.10
N ILE A 137 -13.34 7.20 4.07
CA ILE A 137 -12.09 7.97 3.82
C ILE A 137 -11.01 7.05 3.26
N VAL A 138 -10.76 5.91 3.91
CA VAL A 138 -9.75 4.94 3.45
C VAL A 138 -10.06 4.40 2.06
N GLU A 139 -11.33 4.07 1.79
CA GLU A 139 -11.79 3.54 0.50
C GLU A 139 -11.58 4.55 -0.63
N VAL A 140 -12.05 5.80 -0.46
CA VAL A 140 -11.89 6.85 -1.47
C VAL A 140 -10.41 7.13 -1.74
N LEU A 141 -9.60 7.27 -0.70
CA LEU A 141 -8.17 7.50 -0.88
C LEU A 141 -7.45 6.31 -1.52
N SER A 142 -7.91 5.08 -1.26
CA SER A 142 -7.40 3.88 -1.92
C SER A 142 -7.75 3.86 -3.41
N ARG A 143 -8.98 4.25 -3.76
CA ARG A 143 -9.45 4.33 -5.15
C ARG A 143 -8.71 5.38 -5.96
N GLU A 144 -8.36 6.49 -5.33
CA GLU A 144 -7.67 7.62 -5.94
C GLU A 144 -6.14 7.55 -5.78
N GLU A 145 -5.56 6.35 -5.64
CA GLU A 145 -4.11 6.13 -5.40
C GLU A 145 -3.22 6.95 -6.34
N SER A 146 -3.61 7.04 -7.61
CA SER A 146 -2.84 7.74 -8.65
C SER A 146 -2.65 9.24 -8.39
N LEU A 147 -3.49 9.84 -7.53
CA LEU A 147 -3.37 11.23 -7.10
C LEU A 147 -2.46 11.40 -5.87
N ILE A 148 -2.17 10.31 -5.15
CA ILE A 148 -1.49 10.32 -3.85
C ILE A 148 -0.06 9.80 -4.02
N THR A 149 0.92 10.68 -3.82
CA THR A 149 2.34 10.29 -3.87
C THR A 149 2.71 9.31 -2.75
N ASP A 150 3.74 8.47 -2.94
CA ASP A 150 4.24 7.54 -1.90
C ASP A 150 4.50 8.23 -0.56
N ARG A 151 5.08 9.44 -0.58
CA ARG A 151 5.31 10.25 0.63
C ARG A 151 3.99 10.57 1.35
N GLN A 152 2.96 10.96 0.60
CA GLN A 152 1.64 11.26 1.13
C GLN A 152 0.93 10.00 1.63
N GLN A 153 1.06 8.87 0.93
CA GLN A 153 0.50 7.60 1.38
C GLN A 153 1.09 7.17 2.73
N LYS A 154 2.40 7.35 2.94
CA LYS A 154 3.07 7.12 4.23
C LYS A 154 2.54 8.03 5.34
N LEU A 155 2.26 9.29 5.03
CA LEU A 155 1.65 10.23 5.97
C LEU A 155 0.23 9.80 6.33
N ILE A 156 -0.60 9.44 5.35
CA ILE A 156 -1.96 8.93 5.54
C ILE A 156 -1.93 7.67 6.41
N PHE A 157 -1.07 6.70 6.12
CA PHE A 157 -0.93 5.51 6.94
C PHE A 157 -0.58 5.87 8.40
N THR A 158 0.48 6.64 8.61
CA THR A 158 1.05 6.88 9.95
C THR A 158 0.16 7.79 10.79
N HIS A 159 -0.25 8.93 10.22
CA HIS A 159 -0.87 10.02 10.96
C HIS A 159 -2.40 10.02 10.88
N LEU A 160 -3.01 9.30 9.93
CA LEU A 160 -4.46 9.13 9.86
C LEU A 160 -4.88 7.71 10.23
N ILE A 161 -4.50 6.69 9.45
CA ILE A 161 -5.03 5.34 9.60
C ILE A 161 -4.61 4.70 10.92
N TYR A 162 -3.30 4.56 11.15
CA TYR A 162 -2.78 3.96 12.37
C TYR A 162 -3.18 4.77 13.60
N SER A 163 -3.07 6.09 13.51
CA SER A 163 -3.45 7.01 14.60
C SER A 163 -4.93 6.87 14.96
N PHE A 164 -5.85 6.91 13.99
CA PHE A 164 -7.29 6.78 14.23
C PHE A 164 -7.66 5.41 14.83
N LEU A 165 -7.12 4.32 14.28
CA LEU A 165 -7.42 2.96 14.74
C LEU A 165 -6.87 2.67 16.14
N SER A 166 -5.76 3.32 16.53
CA SER A 166 -5.13 3.16 17.85
C SER A 166 -5.81 3.93 18.99
N ARG A 167 -6.85 4.71 18.69
CA ARG A 167 -7.51 5.60 19.66
C ARG A 167 -8.30 4.84 20.72
N ALA A 168 -7.77 4.83 21.94
CA ALA A 168 -8.43 4.22 23.10
C ALA A 168 -9.62 5.03 23.65
N ASP A 169 -9.82 6.28 23.20
CA ASP A 169 -10.95 7.13 23.61
C ASP A 169 -12.25 6.85 22.85
N LYS A 170 -12.20 5.97 21.85
CA LYS A 170 -13.35 5.55 21.03
C LYS A 170 -14.05 4.34 21.63
N ALA A 171 -15.34 4.19 21.33
CA ALA A 171 -16.13 3.03 21.76
C ALA A 171 -15.74 1.73 21.05
N ASP A 172 -15.21 1.84 19.82
CA ASP A 172 -14.74 0.72 19.00
C ASP A 172 -13.33 1.03 18.44
N PRO A 173 -12.29 1.00 19.28
CA PRO A 173 -10.90 1.13 18.82
C PRO A 173 -10.58 0.02 17.81
N GLY A 174 -9.88 0.34 16.73
CA GLY A 174 -9.57 -0.63 15.67
C GLY A 174 -10.72 -0.92 14.69
N CYS A 175 -11.92 -0.37 14.90
CA CYS A 175 -13.07 -0.49 13.99
C CYS A 175 -13.44 -1.94 13.63
N HIS A 176 -13.86 -2.69 14.65
CA HIS A 176 -14.22 -4.11 14.54
C HIS A 176 -15.71 -4.34 14.27
N SER A 177 -16.55 -3.34 14.53
CA SER A 177 -18.00 -3.46 14.34
C SER A 177 -18.36 -3.71 12.88
N ASN A 178 -19.28 -4.66 12.65
CA ASN A 178 -19.76 -5.05 11.32
C ASN A 178 -18.64 -5.54 10.37
N ILE A 179 -17.63 -6.21 10.94
CA ILE A 179 -16.58 -6.89 10.19
C ILE A 179 -16.62 -8.38 10.51
N THR A 180 -16.48 -9.21 9.48
CA THR A 180 -16.70 -10.67 9.57
C THR A 180 -15.44 -11.51 9.41
N SER A 181 -14.33 -10.93 8.95
CA SER A 181 -13.06 -11.63 8.73
C SER A 181 -11.85 -10.68 8.84
N ASN A 182 -10.65 -11.23 9.06
CA ASN A 182 -9.41 -10.45 9.08
C ASN A 182 -9.11 -9.82 7.71
N HIS A 183 -9.49 -10.50 6.62
CA HIS A 183 -9.39 -9.96 5.27
C HIS A 183 -10.25 -8.70 5.13
N GLU A 184 -11.54 -8.78 5.52
CA GLU A 184 -12.45 -7.63 5.49
C GLU A 184 -11.96 -6.50 6.39
N TRP A 185 -11.46 -6.83 7.60
CA TRP A 185 -10.89 -5.86 8.53
C TRP A 185 -9.74 -5.07 7.89
N LEU A 186 -8.76 -5.79 7.32
CA LEU A 186 -7.60 -5.16 6.71
C LEU A 186 -8.01 -4.34 5.47
N GLN A 187 -8.88 -4.87 4.63
CA GLN A 187 -9.36 -4.18 3.43
C GLN A 187 -10.08 -2.88 3.77
N ARG A 188 -11.04 -2.92 4.69
CA ARG A 188 -11.90 -1.76 5.01
C ARG A 188 -11.15 -0.69 5.80
N ASN A 189 -10.27 -1.10 6.72
CA ASN A 189 -9.59 -0.16 7.61
C ASN A 189 -8.26 0.36 7.05
N PHE A 190 -7.64 -0.35 6.10
CA PHE A 190 -6.33 0.05 5.54
C PHE A 190 -6.32 0.20 4.02
N GLY A 191 -7.15 -0.53 3.26
CA GLY A 191 -7.12 -0.51 1.80
C GLY A 191 -5.70 -0.73 1.24
N ILE A 192 -5.29 0.10 0.28
CA ILE A 192 -3.93 0.03 -0.31
C ILE A 192 -2.82 0.41 0.68
N PHE A 193 -3.17 1.08 1.77
CA PHE A 193 -2.20 1.57 2.76
C PHE A 193 -1.72 0.47 3.69
N SER A 194 -2.33 -0.73 3.63
CA SER A 194 -1.91 -1.91 4.39
C SER A 194 -0.43 -2.23 4.20
N LYS A 195 0.13 -1.96 3.00
CA LYS A 195 1.54 -2.19 2.66
C LYS A 195 2.54 -1.44 3.55
N TYR A 196 2.11 -0.37 4.23
CA TYR A 196 2.95 0.40 5.14
C TYR A 196 2.92 -0.11 6.59
N ALA A 197 2.00 -1.02 6.92
CA ALA A 197 1.91 -1.62 8.26
C ALA A 197 2.93 -2.75 8.43
N THR A 198 3.59 -2.80 9.58
CA THR A 198 4.26 -4.03 10.02
C THR A 198 3.23 -5.05 10.51
N LEU A 199 3.57 -6.35 10.48
CA LEU A 199 2.66 -7.37 11.02
C LEU A 199 2.37 -7.14 12.50
N SER A 200 3.40 -6.73 13.26
CA SER A 200 3.24 -6.38 14.68
C SER A 200 2.26 -5.22 14.90
N GLN A 201 2.21 -4.22 14.02
CA GLN A 201 1.24 -3.13 14.12
C GLN A 201 -0.19 -3.61 13.85
N LEU A 202 -0.38 -4.49 12.86
CA LEU A 202 -1.70 -5.08 12.59
C LEU A 202 -2.19 -5.88 13.80
N GLN A 203 -1.35 -6.75 14.37
CA GLN A 203 -1.67 -7.50 15.59
C GLN A 203 -1.92 -6.61 16.82
N THR A 204 -1.31 -5.43 16.87
CA THR A 204 -1.54 -4.46 17.97
C THR A 204 -2.92 -3.82 17.87
N LEU A 205 -3.40 -3.57 16.64
CA LEU A 205 -4.69 -2.94 16.38
C LEU A 205 -5.85 -3.97 16.39
N ASP A 206 -5.56 -5.21 16.01
CA ASP A 206 -6.48 -6.35 16.08
C ASP A 206 -5.77 -7.56 16.70
N SER A 207 -6.08 -7.86 17.97
CA SER A 207 -5.50 -9.01 18.68
C SER A 207 -5.92 -10.37 18.13
N TYR A 208 -6.97 -10.41 17.30
CA TYR A 208 -7.44 -11.61 16.62
C TYR A 208 -6.94 -11.67 15.18
N PHE A 209 -6.06 -10.74 14.76
CA PHE A 209 -5.49 -10.74 13.44
C PHE A 209 -4.63 -11.97 13.18
N THR A 210 -5.00 -12.71 12.14
CA THR A 210 -4.28 -13.84 11.60
C THR A 210 -3.79 -13.49 10.19
N GLU A 211 -2.48 -13.46 10.00
CA GLU A 211 -1.87 -13.01 8.75
C GLU A 211 -2.24 -13.93 7.58
N PHE A 212 -2.33 -15.24 7.85
CA PHE A 212 -2.66 -16.24 6.84
C PHE A 212 -4.09 -16.11 6.30
N ASP A 213 -5.02 -15.59 7.11
CA ASP A 213 -6.41 -15.36 6.67
C ASP A 213 -6.54 -14.11 5.78
N SER A 214 -5.46 -13.32 5.68
CA SER A 214 -5.42 -12.07 4.90
C SER A 214 -4.29 -12.05 3.87
N LEU A 215 -3.70 -13.21 3.51
CA LEU A 215 -2.55 -13.27 2.58
C LEU A 215 -2.75 -12.48 1.29
N GLY A 216 -3.95 -12.55 0.69
CA GLY A 216 -4.33 -11.79 -0.51
C GLY A 216 -4.05 -10.29 -0.42
N LEU A 217 -4.06 -9.71 0.77
CA LEU A 217 -3.93 -8.27 1.01
C LEU A 217 -2.56 -7.87 1.60
N LEU A 218 -1.69 -8.83 1.90
CA LEU A 218 -0.35 -8.55 2.40
C LEU A 218 0.59 -8.20 1.25
N SER A 219 1.39 -7.16 1.46
CA SER A 219 2.48 -6.79 0.55
C SER A 219 3.59 -7.85 0.56
N PRO A 220 4.41 -7.93 -0.50
CA PRO A 220 5.57 -8.81 -0.52
C PRO A 220 6.52 -8.58 0.67
N SER A 221 6.73 -7.32 1.07
CA SER A 221 7.48 -6.99 2.29
C SER A 221 6.89 -7.62 3.56
N GLN A 222 5.57 -7.61 3.71
CA GLN A 222 4.89 -8.23 4.85
C GLN A 222 4.96 -9.76 4.78
N LEU A 223 4.88 -10.36 3.59
CA LEU A 223 5.06 -11.80 3.40
C LEU A 223 6.48 -12.25 3.77
N ALA A 224 7.49 -11.42 3.52
CA ALA A 224 8.86 -11.68 3.97
C ALA A 224 8.99 -11.67 5.50
N GLU A 225 8.34 -10.72 6.18
CA GLU A 225 8.24 -10.70 7.64
C GLU A 225 7.49 -11.93 8.16
N LEU A 226 6.38 -12.31 7.50
CA LEU A 226 5.57 -13.47 7.87
C LEU A 226 6.37 -14.76 7.78
N THR A 227 7.17 -14.91 6.71
CA THR A 227 8.00 -16.09 6.46
C THR A 227 8.92 -16.39 7.64
N VAL A 228 9.54 -15.36 8.21
CA VAL A 228 10.51 -15.51 9.32
C VAL A 228 9.85 -15.60 10.70
N THR A 229 8.65 -15.04 10.87
CA THR A 229 7.97 -14.94 12.18
C THR A 229 6.96 -16.06 12.45
N SER A 230 6.27 -16.58 11.43
CA SER A 230 5.14 -17.53 11.59
C SER A 230 5.52 -19.01 11.66
N GLY A 231 6.80 -19.34 11.50
CA GLY A 231 7.25 -20.72 11.37
C GLY A 231 7.00 -21.34 9.99
N ALA A 232 6.56 -20.56 9.00
CA ALA A 232 6.37 -20.99 7.60
C ALA A 232 7.58 -21.74 7.03
N LEU A 233 8.80 -21.37 7.42
CA LEU A 233 10.04 -22.07 7.05
C LEU A 233 10.12 -23.55 7.50
N ASN A 234 9.18 -24.02 8.33
CA ASN A 234 9.07 -25.41 8.76
C ASN A 234 7.78 -26.10 8.27
N SER A 235 6.99 -25.46 7.40
CA SER A 235 5.68 -25.94 6.97
C SER A 235 5.52 -25.74 5.46
N ALA A 236 5.47 -26.85 4.71
CA ALA A 236 5.29 -26.82 3.25
C ALA A 236 4.02 -26.04 2.86
N ASN A 237 2.88 -26.37 3.47
CA ASN A 237 1.61 -25.69 3.16
C ASN A 237 1.67 -24.16 3.38
N MET A 238 2.33 -23.71 4.45
CA MET A 238 2.40 -22.27 4.75
C MET A 238 3.34 -21.54 3.79
N ILE A 239 4.48 -22.13 3.47
CA ILE A 239 5.41 -21.52 2.52
C ILE A 239 4.81 -21.54 1.11
N ASP A 240 4.11 -22.60 0.72
CA ASP A 240 3.40 -22.71 -0.55
C ASP A 240 2.34 -21.60 -0.66
N SER A 241 1.50 -21.37 0.36
CA SER A 241 0.51 -20.28 0.32
C SER A 241 1.13 -18.87 0.24
N ILE A 242 2.33 -18.67 0.80
CA ILE A 242 3.06 -17.41 0.65
C ILE A 242 3.54 -17.24 -0.80
N PHE A 243 4.08 -18.30 -1.41
CA PHE A 243 4.53 -18.27 -2.79
C PHE A 243 3.37 -18.14 -3.78
N ASP A 244 2.27 -18.87 -3.57
CA ASP A 244 1.03 -18.72 -4.36
C ASP A 244 0.59 -17.26 -4.40
N ARG A 245 0.64 -16.57 -3.26
CA ARG A 245 0.33 -15.14 -3.18
C ARG A 245 1.34 -14.26 -3.93
N LEU A 246 2.64 -14.57 -3.86
CA LEU A 246 3.68 -13.81 -4.58
C LEU A 246 3.56 -13.98 -6.10
N GLU A 247 3.01 -15.10 -6.58
CA GLU A 247 2.73 -15.34 -7.99
C GLU A 247 1.54 -14.52 -8.54
N GLU A 248 0.68 -13.98 -7.66
CA GLU A 248 -0.44 -13.15 -8.09
C GLU A 248 0.03 -11.78 -8.63
N GLY A 249 -0.28 -11.50 -9.90
CA GLY A 249 0.06 -10.24 -10.56
C GLY A 249 1.48 -10.24 -11.13
N ASP A 250 2.27 -9.21 -10.84
CA ASP A 250 3.67 -9.16 -11.25
C ASP A 250 4.54 -9.97 -10.29
N ALA A 251 4.65 -11.26 -10.58
CA ALA A 251 5.44 -12.20 -9.78
C ALA A 251 6.91 -11.78 -9.67
N PHE A 252 7.49 -11.14 -10.69
CA PHE A 252 8.89 -10.73 -10.65
C PHE A 252 9.09 -9.58 -9.67
N GLN A 253 8.25 -8.54 -9.76
CA GLN A 253 8.29 -7.41 -8.84
C GLN A 253 7.99 -7.84 -7.40
N ASN A 254 6.99 -8.69 -7.20
CA ASN A 254 6.64 -9.22 -5.89
C ASN A 254 7.82 -9.97 -5.27
N MET A 255 8.45 -10.85 -6.03
CA MET A 255 9.59 -11.63 -5.55
C MET A 255 10.83 -10.77 -5.26
N ASP A 256 11.11 -9.76 -6.08
CA ASP A 256 12.21 -8.81 -5.86
C ASP A 256 12.03 -8.07 -4.52
N GLU A 257 10.84 -7.51 -4.28
CA GLU A 257 10.54 -6.82 -3.03
C GLU A 257 10.58 -7.77 -1.82
N PHE A 258 10.00 -8.97 -1.96
CA PHE A 258 10.02 -10.00 -0.92
C PHE A 258 11.46 -10.35 -0.51
N PHE A 259 12.34 -10.66 -1.47
CA PHE A 259 13.72 -11.04 -1.17
C PHE A 259 14.53 -9.86 -0.64
N TRP A 260 14.33 -8.67 -1.19
CA TRP A 260 14.95 -7.45 -0.67
C TRP A 260 14.64 -7.27 0.82
N LYS A 261 13.37 -7.41 1.20
CA LYS A 261 12.93 -7.28 2.59
C LYS A 261 13.44 -8.42 3.46
N LEU A 262 13.42 -9.66 2.96
CA LEU A 262 13.89 -10.84 3.67
C LEU A 262 15.38 -10.74 4.03
N VAL A 263 16.21 -10.23 3.12
CA VAL A 263 17.65 -10.02 3.40
C VAL A 263 17.86 -8.93 4.45
N GLN A 264 17.03 -7.88 4.47
CA GLN A 264 17.12 -6.82 5.48
C GLN A 264 16.69 -7.27 6.87
N SER A 265 15.71 -8.17 6.99
CA SER A 265 15.23 -8.66 8.28
C SER A 265 16.25 -9.57 8.99
N GLU A 266 17.25 -10.09 8.29
CA GLU A 266 18.36 -10.88 8.86
C GLU A 266 19.51 -10.05 9.46
N LEU A 267 19.54 -8.73 9.23
CA LEU A 267 20.65 -7.86 9.64
C LEU A 267 20.60 -7.40 11.12
N TRP A 268 19.63 -7.87 11.91
CA TRP A 268 19.48 -7.54 13.33
C TRP A 268 19.70 -8.77 14.22
#